data_AF-A0A9D7BQA4-F1
#
_entry.id   AF-A0A9D7BQA4-F1
#
_cell.length_a   1.000
_cell.length_b   1.000
_cell.length_c   1.000
_cell.angle_alpha   90.00
_cell.angle_beta   90.00
_cell.angle_gamma   90.00
#
_symmetry.space_group_name_H-M   'P 1'
#
loop_
_entity.id
_entity.type
_entity.pdbx_description
1 polymer ?
#
loop_
_entity_poly.entity_id
_entity_poly.type
_entity_poly.pdbx_seq_one_letter_code
_entity_poly.pdbx_strand_id
1 'polypeptide(L)'
;MLPSDLWRAGHAVAATVLFVTERPVLSARAVISMMRRTSPRCSKDWSLAVEEQFYAVPDLDHAVLPAGRRKPAAREQCRRAVLLLGHAPGNADLVIRHPVGDRHDCSGCVAAPMGRSSEESREVGGAGIGGFGYVYTVVLCVPFLAQLALRFRKEWDFGRMRWKRRLAHLIIWINFLLASLLMIRAGYTIALILWAFAVLSVVLIRSRRTLPFAISICLVGFLAIGASVFMKPALRGMEVVAANTEYSAKIRDARVLLEEDQTTGTVNDRTERYLLSLKLFIENPVIGTLSYDELGKHSAILDRLGQYGFLFGFMFMALLIHVPIRVMRSSGAPVGLALSFLIVAVGFPMLNPVFVSWGLVLFVFSRGALTVMGISMDHAGRMGKLEQDQRHERTAPSLMRRPR
;
A
#
# COMPACT_ATOMS: atom_id res chain seq x y z
N MET A 1 -17.72 33.13 10.45
CA MET A 1 -16.74 32.27 11.16
C MET A 1 -17.15 30.80 10.97
N LEU A 2 -16.37 30.05 10.18
CA LEU A 2 -16.59 28.61 10.00
C LEU A 2 -16.15 27.84 11.26
N PRO A 3 -16.91 26.86 11.76
CA PRO A 3 -16.53 26.11 12.96
C PRO A 3 -15.23 25.34 12.72
N SER A 4 -14.34 25.33 13.71
CA SER A 4 -13.03 24.64 13.66
C SER A 4 -13.13 23.14 13.33
N ASP A 5 -14.31 22.53 13.53
CA ASP A 5 -14.57 21.13 13.18
C ASP A 5 -14.79 20.91 11.67
N LEU A 6 -15.29 21.93 10.95
CA LEU A 6 -15.43 21.90 9.50
C LEU A 6 -14.05 21.97 8.82
N TRP A 7 -13.12 22.70 9.44
CA TRP A 7 -11.72 22.75 9.05
C TRP A 7 -11.04 21.40 9.22
N ARG A 8 -11.28 20.67 10.33
CA ARG A 8 -10.65 19.36 10.60
C ARG A 8 -11.09 18.25 9.64
N ALA A 9 -12.38 18.15 9.32
CA ALA A 9 -12.87 17.14 8.36
C ALA A 9 -12.52 17.46 6.92
N GLY A 10 -12.65 18.74 6.53
CA GLY A 10 -12.20 19.22 5.23
C GLY A 10 -10.71 18.92 5.04
N HIS A 11 -9.88 19.14 6.05
CA HIS A 11 -8.45 18.81 5.99
C HIS A 11 -8.13 17.33 6.08
N ALA A 12 -8.89 16.49 6.79
CA ALA A 12 -8.64 15.04 6.78
C ALA A 12 -8.98 14.42 5.41
N VAL A 13 -10.08 14.84 4.79
CA VAL A 13 -10.45 14.43 3.43
C VAL A 13 -9.52 15.07 2.41
N ALA A 14 -9.22 16.36 2.52
CA ALA A 14 -8.28 17.04 1.63
C ALA A 14 -6.85 16.53 1.80
N ALA A 15 -6.40 16.13 2.99
CA ALA A 15 -5.11 15.48 3.20
C ALA A 15 -5.12 14.07 2.60
N THR A 16 -6.22 13.32 2.72
CA THR A 16 -6.37 12.03 2.02
C THR A 16 -6.33 12.23 0.51
N VAL A 17 -6.97 13.28 -0.03
CA VAL A 17 -6.98 13.62 -1.46
C VAL A 17 -5.64 14.22 -1.93
N LEU A 18 -4.97 15.06 -1.13
CA LEU A 18 -3.67 15.68 -1.44
C LEU A 18 -2.50 14.71 -1.27
N PHE A 19 -2.60 13.72 -0.39
CA PHE A 19 -1.63 12.62 -0.32
C PHE A 19 -1.74 11.70 -1.54
N VAL A 20 -2.91 11.73 -2.20
CA VAL A 20 -3.30 10.90 -3.35
C VAL A 20 -2.99 11.59 -4.69
N THR A 21 -2.79 12.92 -4.73
CA THR A 21 -2.48 13.66 -5.97
C THR A 21 -1.02 14.17 -6.03
N GLU A 22 -0.22 13.51 -6.87
CA GLU A 22 1.10 13.84 -7.49
C GLU A 22 2.23 14.59 -6.75
N ARG A 23 2.09 15.10 -5.51
CA ARG A 23 3.20 15.79 -4.80
C ARG A 23 3.35 15.36 -3.33
N PRO A 24 3.98 14.21 -3.06
CA PRO A 24 4.12 13.65 -1.70
C PRO A 24 4.89 14.56 -0.73
N VAL A 25 5.81 15.40 -1.22
CA VAL A 25 6.60 16.31 -0.38
C VAL A 25 5.76 17.50 0.14
N LEU A 26 4.85 18.01 -0.70
CA LEU A 26 3.92 19.09 -0.30
C LEU A 26 2.81 18.56 0.62
N SER A 27 2.36 17.31 0.39
CA SER A 27 1.38 16.66 1.26
C SER A 27 1.96 16.33 2.63
N ALA A 28 3.23 15.89 2.73
CA ALA A 28 3.90 15.65 4.00
C ALA A 28 3.99 16.93 4.85
N ARG A 29 4.42 18.07 4.27
CA ARG A 29 4.45 19.36 4.99
C ARG A 29 3.06 19.82 5.45
N ALA A 30 2.04 19.65 4.62
CA ALA A 30 0.66 19.97 4.98
C ALA A 30 0.12 19.07 6.11
N VAL A 31 0.44 17.77 6.09
CA VAL A 31 0.09 16.81 7.14
C VAL A 31 0.82 17.12 8.46
N ILE A 32 2.11 17.45 8.42
CA ILE A 32 2.89 17.86 9.61
C ILE A 32 2.31 19.15 10.22
N SER A 33 1.98 20.14 9.38
CA SER A 33 1.32 21.38 9.82
C SER A 33 -0.07 21.11 10.44
N MET A 34 -0.84 20.18 9.86
CA MET A 34 -2.13 19.73 10.38
C MET A 34 -1.98 19.02 11.74
N MET A 35 -0.98 18.14 11.89
CA MET A 35 -0.69 17.44 13.13
C MET A 35 -0.17 18.36 14.24
N ARG A 36 0.65 19.38 13.91
CA ARG A 36 1.06 20.45 14.85
C ARG A 36 -0.13 21.12 15.52
N ARG A 37 -1.23 21.31 14.77
CA ARG A 37 -2.42 22.02 15.26
C ARG A 37 -3.39 21.13 16.05
N THR A 38 -3.42 19.82 15.81
CA THR A 38 -4.39 18.90 16.43
C THR A 38 -3.82 18.12 17.62
N SER A 39 -2.51 17.88 17.67
CA SER A 39 -1.83 17.24 18.79
C SER A 39 -0.37 17.70 18.90
N PRO A 40 -0.09 18.75 19.70
CA PRO A 40 1.25 19.36 19.79
C PRO A 40 2.34 18.38 20.26
N ARG A 41 1.96 17.38 21.08
CA ARG A 41 2.89 16.36 21.58
C ARG A 41 3.28 15.35 20.49
N CYS A 42 2.32 14.79 19.74
CA CYS A 42 2.64 13.87 18.65
C CYS A 42 3.40 14.57 17.52
N SER A 43 3.19 15.87 17.31
CA SER A 43 3.88 16.59 16.25
C SER A 43 5.40 16.62 16.40
N LYS A 44 5.94 16.71 17.62
CA LYS A 44 7.40 16.84 17.81
C LYS A 44 8.11 15.55 17.38
N ASP A 45 7.57 14.40 17.78
CA ASP A 45 8.10 13.08 17.44
C ASP A 45 8.01 12.82 15.92
N TRP A 46 6.97 13.34 15.27
CA TRP A 46 6.75 13.18 13.83
C TRP A 46 7.59 14.13 12.97
N SER A 47 7.82 15.37 13.39
CA SER A 47 8.68 16.28 12.62
C SER A 47 10.12 15.76 12.57
N LEU A 48 10.61 15.17 13.66
CA LEU A 48 11.94 14.56 13.73
C LEU A 48 12.06 13.35 12.79
N ALA A 49 11.11 12.41 12.83
CA ALA A 49 11.14 11.21 11.99
C ALA A 49 11.04 11.51 10.49
N VAL A 50 10.27 12.53 10.10
CA VAL A 50 10.14 12.95 8.69
C VAL A 50 11.34 13.78 8.24
N GLU A 51 11.91 14.64 9.10
CA GLU A 51 13.14 15.38 8.78
C GLU A 51 14.35 14.46 8.61
N GLU A 52 14.53 13.48 9.50
CA GLU A 52 15.62 12.50 9.39
C GLU A 52 15.53 11.62 8.13
N GLN A 53 14.34 11.31 7.61
CA GLN A 53 14.21 10.42 6.44
C GLN A 53 14.13 11.14 5.09
N PHE A 54 13.60 12.37 5.03
CA PHE A 54 13.48 13.11 3.77
C PHE A 54 14.61 14.13 3.54
N TYR A 55 15.32 14.54 4.58
CA TYR A 55 16.45 15.48 4.49
C TYR A 55 17.81 14.87 4.82
N ALA A 56 17.89 13.56 5.12
CA ALA A 56 19.17 12.84 5.11
C ALA A 56 19.59 12.51 3.67
N VAL A 57 19.82 13.55 2.88
CA VAL A 57 20.83 13.50 1.82
C VAL A 57 22.13 13.87 2.54
N PRO A 58 23.18 13.02 2.55
CA PRO A 58 24.43 13.44 3.13
C PRO A 58 24.91 14.69 2.39
N ASP A 59 25.12 15.78 3.13
CA ASP A 59 25.81 16.98 2.68
C ASP A 59 27.16 16.53 2.12
N LEU A 60 27.28 16.54 0.79
CA LEU A 60 28.48 16.11 0.07
C LEU A 60 29.47 17.28 -0.07
N ASP A 61 29.57 18.14 0.96
CA ASP A 61 30.37 19.37 0.97
C ASP A 61 31.53 19.36 1.99
N HIS A 62 31.83 18.21 2.58
CA HIS A 62 33.03 18.04 3.42
C HIS A 62 34.02 17.01 2.89
N ALA A 63 34.42 17.18 1.62
CA ALA A 63 35.72 16.71 1.17
C ALA A 63 36.76 17.81 1.42
N VAL A 64 37.51 17.67 2.52
CA VAL A 64 38.73 18.44 2.79
C VAL A 64 39.75 18.06 1.72
N LEU A 65 39.87 18.87 0.67
CA LEU A 65 41.01 18.86 -0.23
C LEU A 65 42.06 19.86 0.27
N PRO A 66 43.35 19.47 0.36
CA PRO A 66 44.39 20.37 0.79
C PRO A 66 44.68 21.43 -0.27
N ALA A 67 45.11 22.58 0.23
CA ALA A 67 45.28 23.83 -0.47
C ALA A 67 46.12 23.75 -1.76
N GLY A 68 45.69 24.53 -2.75
CA GLY A 68 46.60 25.14 -3.72
C GLY A 68 46.59 24.56 -5.13
N ARG A 69 45.68 25.08 -5.97
CA ARG A 69 45.96 25.61 -7.32
C ARG A 69 44.64 25.97 -8.01
N ARG A 70 44.48 27.26 -8.36
CA ARG A 70 43.48 27.71 -9.33
C ARG A 70 43.86 27.20 -10.73
N LYS A 71 42.93 26.57 -11.46
CA LYS A 71 42.60 26.90 -12.87
C LYS A 71 41.41 26.07 -13.41
N PRO A 72 40.70 26.59 -14.43
CA PRO A 72 39.42 26.07 -14.90
C PRO A 72 39.64 25.00 -15.97
N ALA A 73 39.15 23.77 -15.77
CA ALA A 73 39.19 22.73 -16.79
C ALA A 73 38.21 21.57 -16.51
N ALA A 74 36.92 21.86 -16.28
CA ALA A 74 35.89 20.81 -16.16
C ALA A 74 35.03 20.64 -17.43
N ARG A 75 35.25 21.44 -18.49
CA ARG A 75 34.50 21.34 -19.75
C ARG A 75 35.24 20.60 -20.89
N GLU A 76 36.56 20.43 -20.80
CA GLU A 76 37.35 19.78 -21.86
C GLU A 76 37.44 18.24 -21.67
N GLN A 77 37.26 17.75 -20.45
CA GLN A 77 37.40 16.32 -20.12
C GLN A 77 36.16 15.48 -20.51
N CYS A 78 34.98 16.10 -20.55
CA CYS A 78 33.77 15.48 -21.13
C CYS A 78 33.78 15.46 -22.67
N ARG A 79 34.58 16.32 -23.33
CA ARG A 79 34.72 16.33 -24.80
C ARG A 79 35.71 15.29 -25.32
N ARG A 80 36.72 14.92 -24.53
CA ARG A 80 37.72 13.90 -24.93
C ARG A 80 37.29 12.45 -24.67
N ALA A 81 36.28 12.21 -23.82
CA ALA A 81 35.74 10.86 -23.59
C ALA A 81 34.81 10.36 -24.72
N VAL A 82 34.34 11.25 -25.60
CA VAL A 82 33.48 10.90 -26.75
C VAL A 82 34.27 10.78 -28.07
N LEU A 83 35.58 11.04 -28.05
CA LEU A 83 36.43 11.07 -29.25
C LEU A 83 37.58 10.04 -29.21
N LEU A 84 37.51 9.04 -28.32
CA LEU A 84 38.47 7.93 -28.22
C LEU A 84 37.78 6.55 -28.20
N LEU A 85 36.75 6.39 -29.03
CA LEU A 85 36.25 5.09 -29.50
C LEU A 85 36.09 5.19 -31.02
N GLY A 86 37.21 5.15 -31.72
CA GLY A 86 37.28 5.28 -33.16
C GLY A 86 38.65 4.91 -33.69
N HIS A 87 39.01 3.63 -33.62
CA HIS A 87 39.82 2.95 -34.64
C HIS A 87 40.09 1.49 -34.25
N ALA A 88 39.33 0.57 -34.85
CA ALA A 88 39.79 -0.77 -35.20
C ALA A 88 39.19 -1.09 -36.60
N PRO A 89 39.98 -1.57 -37.58
CA PRO A 89 39.50 -1.80 -38.93
C PRO A 89 38.95 -3.23 -39.06
N GLY A 90 37.79 -3.38 -39.72
CA GLY A 90 37.35 -4.67 -40.25
C GLY A 90 35.83 -4.89 -40.20
N ASN A 91 35.24 -5.01 -41.39
CA ASN A 91 33.92 -5.56 -41.73
C ASN A 91 32.66 -4.69 -41.56
N ALA A 92 32.32 -4.05 -42.68
CA ALA A 92 31.07 -4.17 -43.45
C ALA A 92 29.70 -3.98 -42.76
N ASP A 93 29.02 -2.93 -43.23
CA ASP A 93 27.59 -2.81 -43.51
C ASP A 93 26.56 -3.04 -42.39
N LEU A 94 26.23 -1.96 -41.66
CA LEU A 94 24.83 -1.60 -41.44
C LEU A 94 24.71 -0.10 -41.09
N VAL A 95 24.43 0.73 -42.11
CA VAL A 95 24.12 2.15 -41.95
C VAL A 95 22.62 2.29 -41.67
N ILE A 96 22.24 2.43 -40.40
CA ILE A 96 20.95 3.00 -40.01
C ILE A 96 21.22 4.40 -39.45
N ARG A 97 21.02 5.41 -40.30
CA ARG A 97 20.97 6.83 -39.90
C ARG A 97 19.62 7.09 -39.23
N HIS A 98 19.61 7.33 -37.92
CA HIS A 98 18.52 8.08 -37.28
C HIS A 98 18.94 9.54 -37.07
N PRO A 99 18.10 10.52 -37.44
CA PRO A 99 18.42 11.93 -37.28
C PRO A 99 18.33 12.33 -35.81
N VAL A 100 19.38 13.02 -35.36
CA VAL A 100 19.46 13.74 -34.09
C VAL A 100 18.69 15.05 -34.24
N GLY A 101 17.63 15.20 -33.47
CA GLY A 101 16.89 16.46 -33.36
C GLY A 101 15.75 16.33 -32.37
N ASP A 102 16.04 16.53 -31.08
CA ASP A 102 15.28 17.46 -30.24
C ASP A 102 15.81 17.49 -28.81
N ARG A 103 16.04 18.72 -28.33
CA ARG A 103 16.41 19.02 -26.95
C ARG A 103 15.15 18.94 -26.09
N HIS A 104 14.96 17.84 -25.38
CA HIS A 104 13.96 17.77 -24.31
C HIS A 104 14.57 18.11 -22.95
N ASP A 105 13.91 19.07 -22.29
CA ASP A 105 14.15 19.56 -20.94
C ASP A 105 14.43 18.43 -19.92
N CYS A 106 15.62 18.44 -19.34
CA CYS A 106 16.06 17.53 -18.27
C CYS A 106 15.64 18.02 -16.87
N SER A 107 14.38 18.45 -16.72
CA SER A 107 13.82 18.87 -15.42
C SER A 107 13.05 17.74 -14.71
N GLY A 108 12.92 16.56 -15.34
CA GLY A 108 12.20 15.39 -14.80
C GLY A 108 13.06 14.26 -14.21
N CYS A 109 14.39 14.42 -14.15
CA CYS A 109 15.29 13.28 -13.94
C CYS A 109 15.45 12.79 -12.48
N VAL A 110 14.91 13.50 -11.47
CA VAL A 110 15.12 13.13 -10.06
C VAL A 110 14.04 12.16 -9.51
N ALA A 111 12.90 12.01 -10.19
CA ALA A 111 11.86 11.03 -9.81
C ALA A 111 11.91 9.73 -10.64
N ALA A 112 12.82 9.63 -11.61
CA ALA A 112 12.82 8.60 -12.65
C ALA A 112 13.39 7.20 -12.30
N PRO A 113 14.21 6.96 -11.25
CA PRO A 113 14.84 5.64 -11.12
C PRO A 113 14.03 4.60 -10.32
N MET A 114 12.97 4.98 -9.59
CA MET A 114 12.22 4.02 -8.75
C MET A 114 10.94 3.43 -9.39
N GLY A 115 10.53 3.87 -10.59
CA GLY A 115 9.25 3.48 -11.19
C GLY A 115 9.32 2.73 -12.53
N ARG A 116 10.50 2.29 -12.99
CA ARG A 116 10.70 1.63 -14.29
C ARG A 116 10.72 0.09 -14.19
N SER A 117 9.81 -0.55 -13.46
CA SER A 117 9.90 -2.01 -13.25
C SER A 117 9.10 -2.88 -14.23
N SER A 118 8.24 -2.33 -15.09
CA SER A 118 7.63 -3.10 -16.19
C SER A 118 7.08 -2.21 -17.31
N GLU A 119 7.01 -2.76 -18.53
CA GLU A 119 6.36 -2.12 -19.68
C GLU A 119 4.87 -1.87 -19.41
N GLU A 120 4.20 -2.79 -18.71
CA GLU A 120 2.85 -2.60 -18.15
C GLU A 120 2.73 -1.32 -17.31
N SER A 121 3.73 -1.00 -16.48
CA SER A 121 3.67 0.20 -15.63
C SER A 121 3.75 1.49 -16.46
N ARG A 122 4.42 1.45 -17.61
CA ARG A 122 4.48 2.58 -18.56
C ARG A 122 3.18 2.73 -19.33
N GLU A 123 2.59 1.62 -19.76
CA GLU A 123 1.31 1.62 -20.47
C GLU A 123 0.19 2.17 -19.57
N VAL A 124 0.12 1.74 -18.31
CA VAL A 124 -0.87 2.23 -17.35
C VAL A 124 -0.63 3.71 -16.99
N GLY A 125 0.64 4.10 -16.80
CA GLY A 125 0.99 5.51 -16.62
C GLY A 125 0.62 6.39 -17.81
N GLY A 126 0.79 5.87 -19.04
CA GLY A 126 0.37 6.52 -20.29
C GLY A 126 -1.15 6.66 -20.41
N ALA A 127 -1.93 5.74 -19.83
CA ALA A 127 -3.39 5.81 -19.78
C ALA A 127 -3.94 6.87 -18.80
N GLY A 128 -3.07 7.62 -18.12
CA GLY A 128 -3.44 8.63 -17.11
C GLY A 128 -4.02 8.02 -15.82
N ILE A 129 -3.92 6.71 -15.67
CA ILE A 129 -4.30 5.98 -14.46
C ILE A 129 -3.03 5.98 -13.61
N GLY A 130 -3.01 6.76 -12.52
CA GLY A 130 -1.82 6.94 -11.68
C GLY A 130 -1.03 5.64 -11.46
N GLY A 131 0.31 5.75 -11.41
CA GLY A 131 1.20 4.58 -11.49
C GLY A 131 0.91 3.47 -10.48
N PHE A 132 1.47 2.28 -10.73
CA PHE A 132 1.29 1.04 -9.96
C PHE A 132 1.13 1.26 -8.44
N GLY A 133 2.08 1.95 -7.79
CA GLY A 133 2.04 2.22 -6.35
C GLY A 133 0.83 3.02 -5.85
N TYR A 134 0.25 3.89 -6.69
CA TYR A 134 -0.97 4.63 -6.37
C TYR A 134 -2.17 3.70 -6.23
N VAL A 135 -2.38 2.81 -7.22
CA VAL A 135 -3.49 1.86 -7.19
C VAL A 135 -3.44 1.01 -5.92
N TYR A 136 -2.27 0.50 -5.54
CA TYR A 136 -2.16 -0.30 -4.31
C TYR A 136 -2.36 0.50 -3.04
N THR A 137 -1.88 1.74 -2.99
CA THR A 137 -2.18 2.64 -1.87
C THR A 137 -3.69 2.80 -1.72
N VAL A 138 -4.44 2.94 -2.82
CA VAL A 138 -5.90 2.98 -2.78
C VAL A 138 -6.50 1.66 -2.31
N VAL A 139 -5.98 0.49 -2.73
CA VAL A 139 -6.41 -0.82 -2.20
C VAL A 139 -6.27 -0.89 -0.69
N LEU A 140 -5.18 -0.36 -0.12
CA LEU A 140 -4.99 -0.29 1.33
C LEU A 140 -6.04 0.61 2.02
N CYS A 141 -6.48 1.67 1.35
CA CYS A 141 -7.49 2.59 1.87
C CYS A 141 -8.92 2.00 1.83
N VAL A 142 -9.18 1.02 0.96
CA VAL A 142 -10.52 0.46 0.72
C VAL A 142 -11.19 -0.11 1.98
N PRO A 143 -10.53 -0.92 2.84
CA PRO A 143 -11.10 -1.33 4.13
C PRO A 143 -11.72 -0.18 4.92
N PHE A 144 -11.01 0.94 4.99
CA PHE A 144 -11.40 2.11 5.76
C PHE A 144 -12.52 2.89 5.08
N LEU A 145 -12.44 3.10 3.76
CA LEU A 145 -13.49 3.75 2.97
C LEU A 145 -14.79 2.94 2.99
N ALA A 146 -14.72 1.63 2.82
CA ALA A 146 -15.88 0.73 2.90
C ALA A 146 -16.53 0.80 4.28
N GLN A 147 -15.73 0.77 5.35
CA GLN A 147 -16.24 0.86 6.72
C GLN A 147 -16.90 2.23 6.97
N LEU A 148 -16.31 3.33 6.49
CA LEU A 148 -16.88 4.67 6.64
C LEU A 148 -18.17 4.86 5.81
N ALA A 149 -18.19 4.35 4.58
CA ALA A 149 -19.35 4.44 3.67
C ALA A 149 -20.53 3.61 4.19
N LEU A 150 -20.28 2.35 4.55
CA LEU A 150 -21.33 1.39 4.90
C LEU A 150 -21.76 1.46 6.37
N ARG A 151 -20.87 1.91 7.27
CA ARG A 151 -21.10 1.87 8.71
C ARG A 151 -20.73 3.19 9.37
N PHE A 152 -21.32 4.25 8.84
CA PHE A 152 -21.16 5.60 9.36
C PHE A 152 -21.66 5.67 10.82
N ARG A 153 -20.73 5.77 11.78
CA ARG A 153 -21.08 5.87 13.21
C ARG A 153 -21.91 7.12 13.45
N LYS A 154 -23.00 6.96 14.22
CA LYS A 154 -23.88 8.07 14.64
C LYS A 154 -23.16 9.06 15.57
N GLU A 155 -22.09 8.60 16.22
CA GLU A 155 -21.27 9.34 17.20
C GLU A 155 -20.30 10.34 16.58
N TRP A 156 -20.19 10.41 15.25
CA TRP A 156 -19.45 11.51 14.63
C TRP A 156 -20.21 12.81 14.86
N ASP A 157 -19.83 13.49 15.93
CA ASP A 157 -20.41 14.74 16.43
C ASP A 157 -20.02 15.93 15.54
N PHE A 158 -20.19 15.77 14.22
CA PHE A 158 -20.17 16.88 13.28
C PHE A 158 -21.36 17.77 13.63
N GLY A 159 -21.07 18.84 14.37
CA GLY A 159 -22.03 19.58 15.19
C GLY A 159 -23.41 19.74 14.56
N ARG A 160 -24.46 19.57 15.39
CA ARG A 160 -25.94 19.53 15.20
C ARG A 160 -26.60 19.64 13.80
N MET A 161 -26.00 20.30 12.82
CA MET A 161 -26.55 20.52 11.48
C MET A 161 -26.59 19.24 10.64
N ARG A 162 -27.80 18.71 10.45
CA ARG A 162 -28.09 17.48 9.69
C ARG A 162 -27.52 17.46 8.26
N TRP A 163 -27.46 18.62 7.58
CA TRP A 163 -26.98 18.72 6.19
C TRP A 163 -25.48 18.44 6.05
N LYS A 164 -24.66 18.88 7.01
CA LYS A 164 -23.21 18.65 7.00
C LYS A 164 -22.87 17.17 7.07
N ARG A 165 -23.63 16.43 7.89
CA ARG A 165 -23.50 14.97 8.00
C ARG A 165 -23.85 14.27 6.68
N ARG A 166 -24.94 14.69 6.02
CA ARG A 166 -25.33 14.13 4.70
C ARG A 166 -24.26 14.42 3.64
N LEU A 167 -23.72 15.64 3.61
CA LEU A 167 -22.65 16.01 2.69
C LEU A 167 -21.37 15.21 2.94
N ALA A 168 -20.94 15.06 4.20
CA ALA A 168 -19.78 14.23 4.53
C ALA A 168 -19.98 12.77 4.11
N HIS A 169 -21.17 12.22 4.35
CA HIS A 169 -21.51 10.86 3.92
C HIS A 169 -21.50 10.72 2.39
N LEU A 170 -22.05 11.70 1.67
CA LEU A 170 -22.02 11.74 0.20
C LEU A 170 -20.58 11.78 -0.32
N ILE A 171 -19.72 12.62 0.26
CA ILE A 171 -18.31 12.72 -0.12
C ILE A 171 -17.59 11.37 0.08
N ILE A 172 -17.85 10.68 1.20
CA ILE A 172 -17.25 9.36 1.47
C ILE A 172 -17.71 8.34 0.42
N TRP A 173 -19.01 8.31 0.09
CA TRP A 173 -19.53 7.43 -0.94
C TRP A 173 -18.96 7.73 -2.32
N ILE A 174 -18.85 9.00 -2.69
CA ILE A 174 -18.20 9.42 -3.94
C ILE A 174 -16.76 8.92 -3.97
N ASN A 175 -15.98 9.12 -2.91
CA ASN A 175 -14.60 8.62 -2.85
C ASN A 175 -14.52 7.09 -2.93
N PHE A 176 -15.42 6.37 -2.26
CA PHE A 176 -15.48 4.91 -2.34
C PHE A 176 -15.83 4.42 -3.76
N LEU A 177 -16.78 5.09 -4.43
CA LEU A 177 -17.16 4.78 -5.80
C LEU A 177 -16.02 5.08 -6.78
N LEU A 178 -15.35 6.23 -6.64
CA LEU A 178 -14.18 6.59 -7.45
C LEU A 178 -13.04 5.59 -7.25
N ALA A 179 -12.75 5.20 -6.00
CA ALA A 179 -11.74 4.18 -5.71
C ALA A 179 -12.10 2.84 -6.36
N SER A 180 -13.38 2.44 -6.33
CA SER A 180 -13.86 1.20 -6.96
C SER A 180 -13.74 1.27 -8.49
N LEU A 181 -14.13 2.40 -9.09
CA LEU A 181 -13.99 2.62 -10.53
C LEU A 181 -12.51 2.61 -10.96
N LEU A 182 -11.64 3.21 -10.15
CA LEU A 182 -10.19 3.17 -10.36
C LEU A 182 -9.67 1.73 -10.36
N MET A 183 -10.10 0.88 -9.41
CA MET A 183 -9.69 -0.53 -9.37
C MET A 183 -10.13 -1.31 -10.62
N ILE A 184 -11.37 -1.10 -11.06
CA ILE A 184 -11.90 -1.75 -12.27
C ILE A 184 -11.12 -1.27 -13.50
N ARG A 185 -10.86 0.03 -13.61
CA ARG A 185 -10.14 0.62 -14.74
C ARG A 185 -8.65 0.24 -14.78
N ALA A 186 -8.02 0.06 -13.62
CA ALA A 186 -6.61 -0.27 -13.52
C ALA A 186 -6.25 -1.65 -14.09
N GLY A 187 -7.23 -2.56 -14.22
CA GLY A 187 -7.01 -3.87 -14.85
C GLY A 187 -6.14 -4.84 -14.05
N TYR A 188 -5.75 -4.51 -12.82
CA TYR A 188 -4.93 -5.39 -11.98
C TYR A 188 -5.81 -6.41 -11.24
N THR A 189 -5.82 -7.66 -11.71
CA THR A 189 -6.63 -8.74 -11.15
C THR A 189 -6.40 -8.95 -9.65
N ILE A 190 -5.14 -8.93 -9.19
CA ILE A 190 -4.80 -9.12 -7.76
C ILE A 190 -5.37 -7.98 -6.90
N ALA A 191 -5.25 -6.73 -7.36
CA ALA A 191 -5.81 -5.57 -6.67
C ALA A 191 -7.33 -5.68 -6.55
N LEU A 192 -7.99 -6.09 -7.64
CA LEU A 192 -9.44 -6.27 -7.69
C LEU A 192 -9.92 -7.37 -6.74
N ILE A 193 -9.21 -8.51 -6.69
CA ILE A 193 -9.50 -9.62 -5.76
C ILE A 193 -9.36 -9.13 -4.30
N LEU A 194 -8.26 -8.47 -3.96
CA LEU A 194 -8.05 -7.95 -2.60
C LEU A 194 -9.08 -6.87 -2.22
N TRP A 195 -9.45 -5.99 -3.17
CA TRP A 195 -10.54 -5.02 -3.00
C TRP A 195 -11.87 -5.73 -2.69
N ALA A 196 -12.22 -6.76 -3.46
CA ALA A 196 -13.46 -7.51 -3.26
C ALA A 196 -13.49 -8.19 -1.89
N PHE A 197 -12.41 -8.88 -1.50
CA PHE A 197 -12.31 -9.50 -0.18
C PHE A 197 -12.35 -8.48 0.96
N ALA A 198 -11.73 -7.32 0.78
CA ALA A 198 -11.76 -6.25 1.77
C ALA A 198 -13.17 -5.73 2.00
N VAL A 199 -13.90 -5.41 0.91
CA VAL A 199 -15.28 -4.93 0.97
C VAL A 199 -16.19 -6.01 1.56
N LEU A 200 -16.07 -7.26 1.10
CA LEU A 200 -16.88 -8.38 1.57
C LEU A 200 -16.68 -8.65 3.06
N SER A 201 -15.43 -8.61 3.53
CA SER A 201 -15.09 -8.74 4.95
C SER A 201 -15.72 -7.63 5.80
N VAL A 202 -15.72 -6.39 5.31
CA VAL A 202 -16.39 -5.26 5.99
C VAL A 202 -17.90 -5.43 6.01
N VAL A 203 -18.51 -5.90 4.92
CA VAL A 203 -19.96 -6.08 4.81
C VAL A 203 -20.43 -7.23 5.70
N LEU A 204 -19.88 -8.43 5.52
CA LEU A 204 -20.35 -9.67 6.14
C LEU A 204 -20.01 -9.75 7.63
N ILE A 205 -18.81 -9.31 8.03
CA ILE A 205 -18.35 -9.49 9.41
C ILE A 205 -18.82 -8.29 10.24
N ARG A 206 -20.07 -8.40 10.71
CA ARG A 206 -20.73 -7.35 11.49
C ARG A 206 -20.46 -7.43 12.98
N SER A 207 -20.25 -8.61 13.52
CA SER A 207 -20.19 -8.84 14.96
C SER A 207 -18.97 -9.66 15.36
N ARG A 208 -18.53 -9.48 16.60
CA ARG A 208 -17.46 -10.28 17.23
C ARG A 208 -17.91 -11.70 17.59
N ARG A 209 -19.19 -12.02 17.43
CA ARG A 209 -19.72 -13.35 17.72
C ARG A 209 -19.14 -14.37 16.74
N THR A 210 -18.76 -15.53 17.25
CA THR A 210 -18.15 -16.63 16.48
C THR A 210 -19.08 -17.15 15.38
N LEU A 211 -20.40 -17.19 15.65
CA LEU A 211 -21.39 -17.69 14.70
C LEU A 211 -21.48 -16.87 13.39
N PRO A 212 -21.71 -15.53 13.39
CA PRO A 212 -21.72 -14.77 12.15
C PRO A 212 -20.36 -14.74 11.45
N PHE A 213 -19.26 -14.90 12.19
CA PHE A 213 -17.93 -15.06 11.59
C PHE A 213 -17.81 -16.39 10.82
N ALA A 214 -18.21 -17.50 11.43
CA ALA A 214 -18.24 -18.82 10.78
C ALA A 214 -19.16 -18.80 9.55
N ILE A 215 -20.38 -18.25 9.68
CA ILE A 215 -21.32 -18.09 8.56
C ILE A 215 -20.68 -17.26 7.44
N SER A 216 -19.98 -16.17 7.78
CA SER A 216 -19.27 -15.35 6.78
C SER A 216 -18.18 -16.15 6.06
N ILE A 217 -17.39 -16.96 6.77
CA ILE A 217 -16.36 -17.80 6.15
C ILE A 217 -17.01 -18.83 5.23
N CYS A 218 -18.05 -19.52 5.70
CA CYS A 218 -18.80 -20.48 4.88
C CYS A 218 -19.40 -19.81 3.65
N LEU A 219 -19.96 -18.61 3.78
CA LEU A 219 -20.52 -17.85 2.66
C LEU A 219 -19.44 -17.42 1.65
N VAL A 220 -18.28 -16.95 2.12
CA VAL A 220 -17.15 -16.61 1.25
C VAL A 220 -16.64 -17.85 0.52
N GLY A 221 -16.48 -18.97 1.23
CA GLY A 221 -16.09 -20.24 0.62
C GLY A 221 -17.11 -20.74 -0.40
N PHE A 222 -18.41 -20.65 -0.08
CA PHE A 222 -19.49 -20.97 -1.00
C PHE A 222 -19.50 -20.06 -2.23
N LEU A 223 -19.29 -18.75 -2.05
CA LEU A 223 -19.17 -17.80 -3.16
C LEU A 223 -17.92 -18.08 -4.02
N ALA A 224 -16.81 -18.49 -3.43
CA ALA A 224 -15.60 -18.84 -4.17
C ALA A 224 -15.79 -20.12 -5.00
N ILE A 225 -16.38 -21.16 -4.42
CA ILE A 225 -16.72 -22.40 -5.13
C ILE A 225 -17.77 -22.12 -6.20
N GLY A 226 -18.82 -21.36 -5.86
CA GLY A 226 -19.83 -20.91 -6.80
C GLY A 226 -19.20 -20.14 -7.96
N ALA A 227 -18.31 -19.18 -7.67
CA ALA A 227 -17.56 -18.48 -8.69
C ALA A 227 -16.79 -19.47 -9.57
N SER A 228 -16.03 -20.43 -9.03
CA SER A 228 -15.31 -21.40 -9.87
C SER A 228 -16.21 -22.25 -10.77
N VAL A 229 -17.42 -22.60 -10.31
CA VAL A 229 -18.39 -23.39 -11.09
C VAL A 229 -19.08 -22.53 -12.15
N PHE A 230 -19.47 -21.31 -11.79
CA PHE A 230 -20.21 -20.40 -12.67
C PHE A 230 -19.33 -19.53 -13.57
N MET A 231 -18.02 -19.45 -13.34
CA MET A 231 -17.13 -18.58 -14.11
C MET A 231 -17.10 -18.96 -15.59
N LYS A 232 -16.98 -20.27 -15.90
CA LYS A 232 -16.98 -20.76 -17.29
C LYS A 232 -18.26 -20.40 -18.05
N PRO A 233 -19.48 -20.72 -17.57
CA PRO A 233 -20.71 -20.34 -18.27
C PRO A 233 -20.94 -18.82 -18.28
N ALA A 234 -20.57 -18.09 -17.22
CA ALA A 234 -20.70 -16.63 -17.17
C ALA A 234 -19.81 -15.95 -18.23
N LEU A 235 -18.56 -16.38 -18.37
CA LEU A 235 -17.64 -15.86 -19.39
C LEU A 235 -18.18 -16.11 -20.80
N ARG A 236 -18.73 -17.29 -21.07
CA ARG A 236 -19.39 -17.59 -22.36
C ARG A 236 -20.58 -16.66 -22.62
N GLY A 237 -21.40 -16.40 -21.60
CA GLY A 237 -22.51 -15.46 -21.70
C GLY A 237 -22.04 -14.02 -21.98
N MET A 238 -20.99 -13.56 -21.29
CA MET A 238 -20.41 -12.23 -21.49
C MET A 238 -19.71 -12.10 -22.85
N GLU A 239 -19.10 -13.17 -23.37
CA GLU A 239 -18.47 -13.17 -24.70
C GLU A 239 -19.48 -12.85 -25.80
N VAL A 240 -20.70 -13.42 -25.70
CA VAL A 240 -21.81 -13.13 -26.63
C VAL A 240 -22.27 -11.68 -26.52
N VAL A 241 -22.37 -11.15 -25.29
CA VAL A 241 -22.82 -9.76 -25.06
C VAL A 241 -21.74 -8.74 -25.46
N ALA A 242 -20.47 -9.08 -25.27
CA ALA A 242 -19.32 -8.23 -25.58
C ALA A 242 -18.85 -8.38 -27.04
N ALA A 243 -19.54 -9.16 -27.86
CA ALA A 243 -19.21 -9.34 -29.26
C ALA A 243 -19.06 -7.97 -29.97
N ASN A 244 -17.99 -7.83 -30.76
CA ASN A 244 -17.60 -6.59 -31.46
C ASN A 244 -17.08 -5.43 -30.55
N THR A 245 -16.74 -5.71 -29.29
CA THR A 245 -16.05 -4.74 -28.41
C THR A 245 -14.63 -5.19 -28.08
N GLU A 246 -13.75 -4.26 -27.68
CA GLU A 246 -12.39 -4.59 -27.21
C GLU A 246 -12.40 -5.53 -25.97
N TYR A 247 -13.49 -5.53 -25.19
CA TYR A 247 -13.63 -6.41 -24.03
C TYR A 247 -13.76 -7.89 -24.41
N SER A 248 -14.20 -8.20 -25.64
CA SER A 248 -14.28 -9.58 -26.12
C SER A 248 -12.91 -10.28 -26.11
N ALA A 249 -11.83 -9.56 -26.43
CA ALA A 249 -10.48 -10.10 -26.40
C ALA A 249 -10.07 -10.49 -24.96
N LYS A 250 -10.31 -9.61 -23.98
CA LYS A 250 -9.99 -9.88 -22.56
C LYS A 250 -10.81 -11.03 -21.98
N ILE A 251 -12.10 -11.12 -22.35
CA ILE A 251 -12.98 -12.21 -21.90
C ILE A 251 -12.51 -13.54 -22.48
N ARG A 252 -12.12 -13.55 -23.76
CA ARG A 252 -11.57 -14.73 -24.43
C ARG A 252 -10.23 -15.16 -23.82
N ASP A 253 -9.32 -14.23 -23.55
CA ASP A 253 -8.04 -14.55 -22.90
C ASP A 253 -8.26 -15.15 -21.51
N ALA A 254 -9.18 -14.58 -20.72
CA ALA A 254 -9.55 -15.12 -19.42
C ALA A 254 -10.18 -16.52 -19.52
N ARG A 255 -10.92 -16.80 -20.60
CA ARG A 255 -11.51 -18.11 -20.87
C ARG A 255 -10.46 -19.13 -21.28
N VAL A 256 -9.52 -18.78 -22.16
CA VAL A 256 -8.40 -19.65 -22.55
C VAL A 256 -7.59 -20.04 -21.31
N LEU A 257 -7.27 -19.07 -20.44
CA LEU A 257 -6.63 -19.29 -19.14
C LEU A 257 -7.40 -20.24 -18.19
N LEU A 258 -8.71 -20.43 -18.37
CA LEU A 258 -9.54 -21.34 -17.57
C LEU A 258 -9.82 -22.69 -18.25
N GLU A 259 -9.65 -22.78 -19.56
CA GLU A 259 -9.90 -23.98 -20.37
C GLU A 259 -8.61 -24.77 -20.61
N GLU A 260 -7.48 -24.10 -20.77
CA GLU A 260 -6.17 -24.75 -20.76
C GLU A 260 -5.76 -24.98 -19.28
N ASP A 261 -5.71 -26.25 -18.87
CA ASP A 261 -5.10 -26.67 -17.59
C ASP A 261 -3.58 -26.37 -17.56
N GLN A 262 -3.04 -25.87 -18.67
CA GLN A 262 -1.76 -25.22 -18.77
C GLN A 262 -2.01 -23.71 -18.66
N THR A 263 -1.61 -23.13 -17.53
CA THR A 263 -1.44 -21.68 -17.43
C THR A 263 -0.42 -21.26 -18.50
N THR A 264 -0.87 -20.81 -19.65
CA THR A 264 -0.04 -20.16 -20.67
C THR A 264 -0.07 -18.65 -20.40
N GLY A 265 1.11 -18.03 -20.29
CA GLY A 265 1.26 -16.57 -20.06
C GLY A 265 1.67 -16.13 -18.64
N THR A 266 1.40 -14.85 -18.33
CA THR A 266 1.97 -14.11 -17.17
C THR A 266 1.66 -14.71 -15.79
N VAL A 267 0.60 -15.51 -15.66
CA VAL A 267 0.24 -16.20 -14.41
C VAL A 267 1.19 -17.36 -14.13
N ASN A 268 1.61 -18.09 -15.17
CA ASN A 268 2.56 -19.19 -15.02
C ASN A 268 3.93 -18.68 -14.62
N ASP A 269 4.42 -17.64 -15.29
CA ASP A 269 5.69 -16.98 -14.95
C ASP A 269 5.68 -16.49 -13.50
N ARG A 270 4.55 -16.00 -12.99
CA ARG A 270 4.41 -15.60 -11.59
C ARG A 270 4.44 -16.81 -10.66
N THR A 271 3.75 -17.89 -11.02
CA THR A 271 3.70 -19.13 -10.24
C THR A 271 5.07 -19.79 -10.16
N GLU A 272 5.78 -19.92 -11.28
CA GLU A 272 7.13 -20.45 -11.32
C GLU A 272 8.08 -19.63 -10.44
N ARG A 273 7.99 -18.30 -10.51
CA ARG A 273 8.79 -17.42 -9.65
C ARG A 273 8.42 -17.52 -8.17
N TYR A 274 7.16 -17.72 -7.81
CA TYR A 274 6.78 -18.02 -6.42
C TYR A 274 7.34 -19.35 -5.95
N LEU A 275 7.25 -20.39 -6.79
CA LEU A 275 7.82 -21.71 -6.49
C LEU A 275 9.34 -21.65 -6.36
N LEU A 276 10.01 -20.81 -7.16
CA LEU A 276 11.45 -20.58 -7.05
C LEU A 276 11.80 -19.98 -5.68
N SER A 277 11.17 -18.88 -5.26
CA SER A 277 11.42 -18.27 -3.94
C SER A 277 11.11 -19.23 -2.79
N LEU A 278 10.06 -20.05 -2.94
CA LEU A 278 9.71 -21.09 -1.97
C LEU A 278 10.76 -22.22 -1.92
N LYS A 279 11.24 -22.67 -3.09
CA LYS A 279 12.29 -23.69 -3.20
C LYS A 279 13.57 -23.22 -2.52
N LEU A 280 14.00 -21.98 -2.79
CA LEU A 280 15.19 -21.40 -2.14
C LEU A 280 15.03 -21.31 -0.62
N PHE A 281 13.83 -20.99 -0.12
CA PHE A 281 13.53 -21.03 1.31
C PHE A 281 13.63 -22.45 1.89
N ILE A 282 13.11 -23.45 1.20
CA ILE A 282 13.17 -24.85 1.65
C ILE A 282 14.61 -25.37 1.67
N GLU A 283 15.42 -24.99 0.69
CA GLU A 283 16.84 -25.37 0.61
C GLU A 283 17.69 -24.68 1.69
N ASN A 284 17.36 -23.43 2.05
CA ASN A 284 18.12 -22.63 3.01
C ASN A 284 17.22 -21.99 4.09
N PRO A 285 16.56 -22.77 4.96
CA PRO A 285 15.46 -22.27 5.79
C PRO A 285 15.91 -21.35 6.93
N VAL A 286 17.15 -21.44 7.41
CA VAL A 286 17.60 -20.66 8.59
C VAL A 286 18.14 -19.29 8.19
N ILE A 287 19.09 -19.26 7.25
CA ILE A 287 19.84 -18.06 6.85
C ILE A 287 19.36 -17.48 5.52
N GLY A 288 18.69 -18.29 4.69
CA GLY A 288 18.38 -17.94 3.31
C GLY A 288 19.60 -17.99 2.40
N THR A 289 19.42 -17.62 1.14
CA THR A 289 20.48 -17.66 0.12
C THR A 289 21.39 -16.44 0.13
N LEU A 290 20.99 -15.35 0.81
CA LEU A 290 21.64 -14.04 0.83
C LEU A 290 21.89 -13.38 -0.55
N SER A 291 21.49 -14.04 -1.64
CA SER A 291 21.57 -13.55 -3.02
C SER A 291 20.25 -12.89 -3.44
N TYR A 292 20.35 -11.81 -4.22
CA TYR A 292 19.19 -11.10 -4.78
C TYR A 292 18.85 -11.52 -6.21
N ASP A 293 19.79 -12.14 -6.92
CA ASP A 293 19.65 -12.37 -8.37
C ASP A 293 18.76 -13.56 -8.72
N GLU A 294 18.68 -14.54 -7.81
CA GLU A 294 17.94 -15.80 -8.00
C GLU A 294 16.50 -15.74 -7.49
N LEU A 295 16.06 -14.62 -6.91
CA LEU A 295 14.73 -14.52 -6.31
C LEU A 295 13.64 -14.29 -7.37
N GLY A 296 12.44 -14.82 -7.10
CA GLY A 296 11.27 -14.69 -7.96
C GLY A 296 10.80 -13.25 -8.19
N LYS A 297 11.15 -12.31 -7.29
CA LYS A 297 10.89 -10.85 -7.42
C LYS A 297 9.41 -10.51 -7.63
N HIS A 298 8.50 -11.37 -7.19
CA HIS A 298 7.05 -11.19 -7.34
C HIS A 298 6.28 -11.25 -6.02
N SER A 299 6.90 -11.73 -4.95
CA SER A 299 6.25 -11.82 -3.64
C SER A 299 7.21 -11.30 -2.59
N ALA A 300 6.97 -10.10 -2.08
CA ALA A 300 7.83 -9.52 -1.07
C ALA A 300 7.99 -10.43 0.16
N ILE A 301 6.98 -11.21 0.53
CA ILE A 301 7.05 -12.14 1.65
C ILE A 301 7.90 -13.37 1.31
N LEU A 302 7.58 -14.07 0.21
CA LEU A 302 8.31 -15.29 -0.15
C LEU A 302 9.76 -14.96 -0.54
N ASP A 303 9.98 -13.83 -1.20
CA ASP A 303 11.31 -13.39 -1.58
C ASP A 303 12.16 -13.11 -0.34
N ARG A 304 11.60 -12.49 0.71
CA ARG A 304 12.34 -12.25 1.97
C ARG A 304 12.58 -13.53 2.77
N LEU A 305 11.65 -14.49 2.71
CA LEU A 305 11.85 -15.82 3.30
C LEU A 305 12.96 -16.58 2.55
N GLY A 306 12.95 -16.62 1.23
CA GLY A 306 14.01 -17.25 0.44
C GLY A 306 15.36 -16.56 0.63
N GLN A 307 15.35 -15.23 0.69
CA GLN A 307 16.58 -14.45 0.79
C GLN A 307 17.26 -14.54 2.15
N TYR A 308 16.49 -14.40 3.23
CA TYR A 308 17.04 -14.24 4.58
C TYR A 308 16.63 -15.35 5.56
N GLY A 309 15.95 -16.39 5.05
CA GLY A 309 15.48 -17.50 5.84
C GLY A 309 14.42 -17.10 6.88
N PHE A 310 14.25 -17.98 7.86
CA PHE A 310 13.22 -17.89 8.88
C PHE A 310 13.45 -16.69 9.81
N LEU A 311 14.69 -16.42 10.23
CA LEU A 311 14.95 -15.42 11.27
C LEU A 311 14.49 -14.02 10.84
N PHE A 312 15.00 -13.54 9.71
CA PHE A 312 14.67 -12.19 9.24
C PHE A 312 13.35 -12.17 8.47
N GLY A 313 13.02 -13.23 7.72
CA GLY A 313 11.73 -13.33 7.03
C GLY A 313 10.55 -13.34 8.01
N PHE A 314 10.66 -14.04 9.15
CA PHE A 314 9.62 -14.01 10.18
C PHE A 314 9.58 -12.69 10.93
N MET A 315 10.73 -12.08 11.24
CA MET A 315 10.76 -10.73 11.83
C MET A 315 10.04 -9.71 10.94
N PHE A 316 10.27 -9.78 9.63
CA PHE A 316 9.59 -8.98 8.64
C PHE A 316 8.07 -9.21 8.62
N MET A 317 7.65 -10.48 8.61
CA MET A 317 6.23 -10.85 8.69
C MET A 317 5.58 -10.37 9.99
N ALA A 318 6.28 -10.50 11.11
CA ALA A 318 5.83 -10.02 12.41
C ALA A 318 5.62 -8.51 12.39
N LEU A 319 6.52 -7.73 11.79
CA LEU A 319 6.38 -6.28 11.64
C LEU A 319 5.17 -5.91 10.77
N LEU A 320 4.96 -6.60 9.65
CA LEU A 320 3.81 -6.38 8.77
C LEU A 320 2.48 -6.66 9.45
N ILE A 321 2.42 -7.76 10.18
CA ILE A 321 1.22 -8.25 10.86
C ILE A 321 0.97 -7.47 12.16
N HIS A 322 2.00 -6.89 12.77
CA HIS A 322 1.91 -6.20 14.06
C HIS A 322 0.84 -5.11 14.06
N VAL A 323 0.83 -4.24 13.05
CA VAL A 323 -0.12 -3.13 12.96
C VAL A 323 -1.56 -3.64 12.82
N PRO A 324 -1.93 -4.46 11.82
CA PRO A 324 -3.30 -4.96 11.69
C PRO A 324 -3.74 -5.80 12.90
N ILE A 325 -2.88 -6.63 13.50
CA ILE A 325 -3.22 -7.35 14.75
C ILE A 325 -3.50 -6.37 15.89
N ARG A 326 -2.70 -5.31 16.02
CA ARG A 326 -2.95 -4.30 17.05
C ARG A 326 -4.30 -3.62 16.85
N VAL A 327 -4.70 -3.37 15.60
CA VAL A 327 -6.04 -2.88 15.26
C VAL A 327 -7.11 -3.90 15.65
N MET A 328 -6.93 -5.19 15.34
CA MET A 328 -7.86 -6.26 15.73
C MET A 328 -8.04 -6.37 17.25
N ARG A 329 -6.94 -6.22 18.00
CA ARG A 329 -6.95 -6.27 19.48
C ARG A 329 -7.59 -5.03 20.10
N SER A 330 -7.65 -3.90 19.39
CA SER A 330 -8.33 -2.71 19.90
C SER A 330 -9.83 -2.97 20.06
N SER A 331 -10.38 -2.71 21.25
CA SER A 331 -11.79 -2.96 21.57
C SER A 331 -12.76 -2.10 20.74
N GLY A 332 -12.30 -0.96 20.23
CA GLY A 332 -13.10 -0.02 19.46
C GLY A 332 -13.25 -0.35 17.97
N ALA A 333 -12.33 -1.14 17.39
CA ALA A 333 -12.37 -1.45 15.97
C ALA A 333 -13.42 -2.54 15.65
N PRO A 334 -14.26 -2.34 14.62
CA PRO A 334 -15.09 -3.39 14.05
C PRO A 334 -14.22 -4.55 13.55
N VAL A 335 -14.58 -5.79 13.87
CA VAL A 335 -13.78 -6.97 13.47
C VAL A 335 -13.68 -7.10 11.95
N GLY A 336 -14.75 -6.79 11.23
CA GLY A 336 -14.72 -6.80 9.75
C GLY A 336 -13.72 -5.81 9.15
N LEU A 337 -13.57 -4.61 9.75
CA LEU A 337 -12.53 -3.64 9.35
C LEU A 337 -11.13 -4.18 9.64
N ALA A 338 -10.93 -4.73 10.84
CA ALA A 338 -9.62 -5.18 11.25
C ALA A 338 -9.15 -6.39 10.44
N LEU A 339 -10.08 -7.31 10.11
CA LEU A 339 -9.80 -8.44 9.23
C LEU A 339 -9.58 -8.00 7.78
N SER A 340 -10.42 -7.11 7.23
CA SER A 340 -10.22 -6.62 5.87
C SER A 340 -8.88 -5.91 5.72
N PHE A 341 -8.50 -5.11 6.73
CA PHE A 341 -7.19 -4.47 6.77
C PHE A 341 -6.05 -5.49 6.88
N LEU A 342 -6.19 -6.55 7.70
CA LEU A 342 -5.21 -7.64 7.76
C LEU A 342 -5.05 -8.36 6.41
N ILE A 343 -6.17 -8.71 5.76
CA ILE A 343 -6.17 -9.38 4.45
C ILE A 343 -5.43 -8.54 3.42
N VAL A 344 -5.71 -7.24 3.35
CA VAL A 344 -5.02 -6.37 2.39
C VAL A 344 -3.56 -6.16 2.78
N ALA A 345 -3.27 -5.91 4.07
CA ALA A 345 -1.92 -5.63 4.55
C ALA A 345 -0.95 -6.81 4.33
N VAL A 346 -1.44 -8.05 4.44
CA VAL A 346 -0.64 -9.28 4.27
C VAL A 346 -0.76 -9.83 2.86
N GLY A 347 -1.99 -9.93 2.34
CA GLY A 347 -2.26 -10.51 1.02
C GLY A 347 -1.60 -9.72 -0.10
N PHE A 348 -1.46 -8.40 0.03
CA PHE A 348 -0.78 -7.61 -0.99
C PHE A 348 0.72 -7.92 -1.10
N PRO A 349 1.56 -7.79 -0.05
CA PRO A 349 2.96 -8.19 -0.09
C PRO A 349 3.19 -9.68 -0.41
N MET A 350 2.19 -10.53 -0.16
CA MET A 350 2.26 -11.95 -0.49
C MET A 350 2.16 -12.19 -2.00
N LEU A 351 1.41 -11.35 -2.72
CA LEU A 351 1.10 -11.51 -4.14
C LEU A 351 1.82 -10.47 -5.03
N ASN A 352 2.66 -9.62 -4.43
CA ASN A 352 3.27 -8.50 -5.14
C ASN A 352 4.65 -8.13 -4.55
N PRO A 353 5.62 -7.71 -5.39
CA PRO A 353 6.95 -7.32 -4.91
C PRO A 353 7.05 -5.89 -4.34
N VAL A 354 6.01 -5.06 -4.49
CA VAL A 354 6.10 -3.65 -4.10
C VAL A 354 5.95 -3.48 -2.59
N PHE A 355 7.10 -3.32 -1.93
CA PHE A 355 7.15 -3.30 -0.46
C PHE A 355 7.64 -2.01 0.18
N VAL A 356 8.60 -1.29 -0.42
CA VAL A 356 9.32 -0.22 0.31
C VAL A 356 8.40 0.90 0.77
N SER A 357 7.49 1.38 -0.08
CA SER A 357 6.48 2.38 0.31
C SER A 357 5.33 1.79 1.13
N TRP A 358 5.07 0.47 0.99
CA TRP A 358 3.93 -0.20 1.62
C TRP A 358 4.00 -0.14 3.15
N GLY A 359 5.17 -0.40 3.74
CA GLY A 359 5.35 -0.34 5.19
C GLY A 359 5.09 1.06 5.76
N LEU A 360 5.56 2.11 5.07
CA LEU A 360 5.32 3.49 5.48
C LEU A 360 3.85 3.85 5.36
N VAL A 361 3.20 3.50 4.24
CA VAL A 361 1.76 3.74 4.06
C VAL A 361 0.99 2.98 5.13
N LEU A 362 1.27 1.69 5.36
CA LEU A 362 0.64 0.91 6.43
C LEU A 362 0.76 1.59 7.79
N PHE A 363 1.96 2.02 8.18
CA PHE A 363 2.17 2.59 9.51
C PHE A 363 1.59 3.99 9.68
N VAL A 364 1.77 4.86 8.67
CA VAL A 364 1.35 6.26 8.72
C VAL A 364 -0.14 6.40 8.45
N PHE A 365 -0.62 5.81 7.35
CA PHE A 365 -1.99 5.95 6.91
C PHE A 365 -2.96 5.26 7.86
N SER A 366 -2.68 4.03 8.30
CA SER A 366 -3.61 3.31 9.19
C SER A 366 -3.84 4.06 10.49
N ARG A 367 -2.79 4.67 11.09
CA ARG A 367 -2.92 5.49 12.30
C ARG A 367 -3.78 6.72 12.06
N GLY A 368 -3.57 7.42 10.94
CA GLY A 368 -4.39 8.55 10.53
C GLY A 368 -5.85 8.16 10.35
N ALA A 369 -6.11 7.09 9.60
CA ALA A 369 -7.46 6.59 9.32
C ALA A 369 -8.20 6.16 10.59
N LEU A 370 -7.54 5.43 11.49
CA LEU A 370 -8.12 5.01 12.77
C LEU A 370 -8.41 6.21 13.67
N THR A 371 -7.52 7.20 13.69
CA THR A 371 -7.73 8.44 14.45
C THR A 371 -8.95 9.20 13.92
N VAL A 372 -9.10 9.31 12.60
CA VAL A 372 -10.28 9.92 11.97
C VAL A 372 -11.55 9.16 12.34
N MET A 373 -11.49 7.84 12.45
CA MET A 373 -12.61 7.01 12.90
C MET A 373 -12.92 7.13 14.40
N GLY A 374 -12.12 7.87 15.16
CA GLY A 374 -12.24 7.96 16.62
C GLY A 374 -11.77 6.69 17.33
N ILE A 375 -11.05 5.80 16.64
CA ILE A 375 -10.46 4.59 17.22
C ILE A 375 -9.09 4.97 17.79
N SER A 376 -9.06 5.33 19.08
CA SER A 376 -7.81 5.63 19.78
C SER A 376 -6.98 4.35 19.97
N MET A 377 -5.79 4.30 19.38
CA MET A 377 -4.84 3.21 19.60
C MET A 377 -4.18 3.22 20.99
N ASP A 378 -4.31 4.32 21.73
CA ASP A 378 -3.68 4.51 23.04
C ASP A 378 -4.49 3.92 24.20
N HIS A 379 -5.75 3.53 23.94
CA HIS A 379 -6.63 2.96 24.97
C HIS A 379 -6.21 1.55 25.41
N ALA A 380 -5.52 0.79 24.54
CA ALA A 380 -5.03 -0.54 24.90
C ALA A 380 -4.04 -0.50 26.08
N GLY A 381 -3.20 0.55 26.15
CA GLY A 381 -2.29 0.74 27.29
C GLY A 381 -3.00 1.22 28.56
N ARG A 382 -4.05 2.04 28.42
CA ARG A 382 -4.82 2.54 29.57
C ARG A 382 -5.69 1.48 30.24
N MET A 383 -6.32 0.59 29.47
CA MET A 383 -7.09 -0.52 30.04
C MET A 383 -6.19 -1.50 30.79
N GLY A 384 -5.02 -1.83 30.24
CA GLY A 384 -4.04 -2.66 30.95
C GLY A 384 -3.60 -2.03 32.27
N LYS A 385 -3.36 -0.71 32.29
CA LYS A 385 -3.03 0.02 33.50
C LYS A 385 -4.17 0.04 34.52
N LEU A 386 -5.40 0.32 34.10
CA LEU A 386 -6.57 0.30 34.99
C LEU A 386 -6.85 -1.09 35.57
N GLU A 387 -6.68 -2.14 34.77
CA GLU A 387 -6.84 -3.52 35.24
C GLU A 387 -5.72 -3.90 36.21
N GLN A 388 -4.50 -3.43 35.95
CA GLN A 388 -3.35 -3.62 36.85
C GLN A 388 -3.51 -2.83 38.15
N ASP A 389 -4.02 -1.60 38.09
CA ASP A 389 -4.33 -0.76 39.26
C ASP A 389 -5.45 -1.41 40.09
N GLN A 390 -6.51 -1.93 39.46
CA GLN A 390 -7.57 -2.68 40.13
C GLN A 390 -7.07 -4.00 40.76
N ARG A 391 -6.14 -4.71 40.10
CA ARG A 391 -5.50 -5.90 40.70
C ARG A 391 -4.66 -5.50 41.91
N HIS A 392 -3.88 -4.42 41.80
CA HIS A 392 -3.09 -3.92 42.92
C HIS A 392 -3.98 -3.51 44.11
N GLU A 393 -5.10 -2.82 43.88
CA GLU A 393 -6.05 -2.48 44.94
C GLU A 393 -6.66 -3.71 45.62
N ARG A 394 -6.93 -4.79 44.88
CA ARG A 394 -7.44 -6.05 45.46
C ARG A 394 -6.39 -6.83 46.25
N THR A 395 -5.12 -6.74 45.85
CA THR A 395 -4.01 -7.41 46.55
C THR A 395 -3.38 -6.56 47.64
N ALA A 396 -3.66 -5.25 47.68
CA ALA A 396 -3.18 -4.38 48.73
C ALA A 396 -3.78 -4.88 50.06
N PRO A 397 -2.95 -5.18 51.08
CA PRO A 397 -3.45 -5.62 52.37
C PRO A 397 -4.41 -4.55 52.87
N SER A 398 -5.63 -4.96 53.24
CA SER A 398 -6.63 -4.07 53.79
C SER A 398 -5.99 -3.33 54.96
N LEU A 399 -5.69 -2.03 54.77
CA LEU A 399 -5.15 -1.20 55.83
C LEU A 399 -6.07 -1.36 57.02
N MET A 400 -5.57 -2.06 58.07
CA MET A 400 -6.30 -2.30 59.30
C MET A 400 -6.86 -0.95 59.74
N ARG A 401 -8.20 -0.83 59.68
CA ARG A 401 -8.90 0.32 60.23
C ARG A 401 -8.47 0.40 61.69
N ARG A 402 -7.68 1.43 62.03
CA ARG A 402 -7.36 1.73 63.42
C ARG A 402 -8.69 1.91 64.15
N PRO A 403 -8.97 1.13 65.22
CA PRO A 403 -10.14 1.36 66.04
C PRO A 403 -10.06 2.77 66.63
N ARG A 404 -11.19 3.49 66.58
CA ARG A 404 -11.37 4.80 67.19
C ARG A 404 -11.73 4.67 68.65
#